data_AF-A0A6M2EX13-F1
#
_entry.id   AF-A0A6M2EX13-F1
#
_cell.length_a   1.000
_cell.length_b   1.000
_cell.length_c   1.000
_cell.angle_alpha   90.00
_cell.angle_beta   90.00
_cell.angle_gamma   90.00
#
_symmetry.space_group_name_H-M   'P 1'
#
loop_
_entity.id
_entity.type
_entity.pdbx_description
1 polymer ?
#
loop_
_entity_poly.entity_id
_entity_poly.type
_entity_poly.pdbx_seq_one_letter_code
_entity_poly.pdbx_strand_id
1 'polypeptide(L)'
;MAISSSPIASPLGININTKLAASSSFPNLALFNLPSKPTNRISTIVLSSYRNGLTSEDKKALFEEYGLDPNQFPSQPSSSSPSLKTRRRKEIQNPGRGKQVREEDGEDKPQRTTHRLLQVLGGKAKRKKLLSPKGMDVRPMMEVVKGSAFDILQAAGGCPASLRPGRWLDLYSGTGSVGIEAISRGCSEVHFVEMDPWVVSNVLQPNLECTGFLDVSVIHTVRVESFLECAEQFVGQDSAFDFISVTPPYTQVDYGILMDQISKSPIVGEDTFIVVEYPLRTDMLDSCGCLVKINDRRFGRTHLAIYGPEWAQKKRKK
;
A
#
# COMPACT_ATOMS: atom_id res chain seq x y z
N MET A 1 18.07 50.65 -62.33
CA MET A 1 16.63 50.35 -62.27
C MET A 1 16.24 50.35 -60.80
N ALA A 2 15.77 51.47 -60.24
CA ALA A 2 14.40 51.97 -60.31
C ALA A 2 13.48 51.28 -59.28
N ILE A 3 13.17 52.03 -58.20
CA ILE A 3 11.89 52.23 -57.46
C ILE A 3 11.22 51.01 -56.76
N SER A 4 11.06 51.05 -55.42
CA SER A 4 9.87 51.55 -54.66
C SER A 4 8.78 50.47 -54.57
N SER A 5 8.01 50.21 -53.50
CA SER A 5 7.62 50.93 -52.28
C SER A 5 6.85 49.94 -51.39
N SER A 6 6.79 50.26 -50.10
CA SER A 6 6.07 49.57 -49.01
C SER A 6 4.51 49.75 -49.07
N PRO A 7 3.77 49.45 -47.97
CA PRO A 7 2.75 48.41 -47.79
C PRO A 7 1.29 48.94 -47.88
N ILE A 8 0.25 48.12 -47.66
CA ILE A 8 -1.09 48.56 -47.18
C ILE A 8 -1.98 47.38 -46.73
N ALA A 9 -2.47 47.53 -45.49
CA ALA A 9 -3.81 47.27 -44.93
C ALA A 9 -4.49 45.88 -44.83
N SER A 10 -4.88 45.59 -43.58
CA SER A 10 -6.08 44.85 -43.14
C SER A 10 -7.38 45.57 -43.59
N PRO A 11 -8.59 44.97 -43.52
CA PRO A 11 -9.33 44.91 -42.24
C PRO A 11 -10.27 43.70 -42.06
N LEU A 12 -10.60 43.38 -40.81
CA LEU A 12 -11.99 43.26 -40.30
C LEU A 12 -11.95 42.61 -38.91
N GLY A 13 -12.30 43.40 -37.90
CA GLY A 13 -12.62 42.93 -36.56
C GLY A 13 -14.12 42.73 -36.41
N ILE A 14 -14.51 41.84 -35.50
CA ILE A 14 -15.75 41.94 -34.75
C ILE A 14 -15.42 41.59 -33.29
N ASN A 15 -15.75 42.54 -32.42
CA ASN A 15 -15.65 42.49 -30.98
C ASN A 15 -17.09 42.57 -30.47
N ILE A 16 -17.55 41.60 -29.66
CA ILE A 16 -18.71 41.81 -28.77
C ILE A 16 -18.41 41.12 -27.43
N ASN A 17 -18.55 41.93 -26.40
CA ASN A 17 -18.38 41.66 -25.00
C ASN A 17 -19.78 41.69 -24.37
N THR A 18 -20.21 40.66 -23.64
CA THR A 18 -21.37 40.78 -22.73
C THR A 18 -21.33 39.74 -21.60
N LYS A 19 -21.27 40.26 -20.36
CA LYS A 19 -21.71 39.62 -19.12
C LYS A 19 -23.25 39.47 -19.12
N LEU A 20 -23.76 38.37 -18.55
CA LEU A 20 -24.92 38.25 -17.62
C LEU A 20 -25.12 36.73 -17.38
N ALA A 21 -24.95 36.21 -16.17
CA ALA A 21 -25.96 36.04 -15.11
C ALA A 21 -27.04 34.98 -15.39
N ALA A 22 -27.10 34.03 -14.44
CA ALA A 22 -28.28 33.32 -13.93
C ALA A 22 -28.95 32.18 -14.76
N SER A 23 -28.89 31.00 -14.13
CA SER A 23 -30.01 30.09 -13.81
C SER A 23 -30.74 29.31 -14.91
N SER A 24 -30.97 28.04 -14.56
CA SER A 24 -32.00 27.11 -15.08
C SER A 24 -31.71 26.59 -16.50
N SER A 25 -31.85 25.31 -16.87
CA SER A 25 -32.73 24.27 -16.39
C SER A 25 -32.16 22.90 -16.82
N PHE A 26 -32.31 21.89 -15.99
CA PHE A 26 -32.09 20.49 -16.35
C PHE A 26 -33.10 20.05 -17.43
N PRO A 27 -32.72 19.27 -18.46
CA PRO A 27 -33.69 18.53 -19.23
C PRO A 27 -33.92 17.14 -18.63
N ASN A 28 -35.19 16.89 -18.36
CA ASN A 28 -35.88 15.63 -18.08
C ASN A 28 -35.17 14.34 -18.51
N LEU A 29 -34.90 13.46 -17.54
CA LEU A 29 -34.72 12.03 -17.76
C LEU A 29 -36.10 11.37 -17.91
N ALA A 30 -36.34 10.79 -19.08
CA ALA A 30 -37.50 9.96 -19.35
C ALA A 30 -37.39 8.63 -18.59
N LEU A 31 -38.43 8.33 -17.82
CA LEU A 31 -38.68 7.02 -17.23
C LEU A 31 -38.87 5.97 -18.33
N PHE A 32 -37.98 5.00 -18.40
CA PHE A 32 -38.26 3.69 -18.99
C PHE A 32 -38.32 2.66 -17.86
N ASN A 33 -39.53 2.21 -17.56
CA ASN A 33 -39.80 0.99 -16.80
C ASN A 33 -39.91 -0.18 -17.78
N LEU A 34 -39.17 -1.28 -17.55
CA LEU A 34 -39.59 -2.69 -17.70
C LEU A 34 -38.41 -3.64 -17.28
N PRO A 35 -38.63 -4.96 -17.07
CA PRO A 35 -38.89 -5.58 -15.78
C PRO A 35 -37.73 -6.43 -15.23
N SER A 36 -37.98 -6.93 -14.03
CA SER A 36 -37.19 -7.74 -13.09
C SER A 36 -36.41 -8.96 -13.64
N LYS A 37 -35.20 -9.13 -13.09
CA LYS A 37 -34.63 -10.43 -12.69
C LYS A 37 -33.97 -10.28 -11.32
N PRO A 38 -34.28 -11.13 -10.32
CA PRO A 38 -33.60 -11.09 -9.04
C PRO A 38 -32.24 -11.76 -9.20
N THR A 39 -31.16 -11.01 -9.02
CA THR A 39 -29.84 -11.59 -8.80
C THR A 39 -29.54 -11.44 -7.31
N ASN A 40 -29.43 -12.56 -6.61
CA ASN A 40 -28.97 -12.61 -5.22
C ASN A 40 -27.51 -12.14 -5.17
N ARG A 41 -27.31 -10.84 -4.97
CA ARG A 41 -26.05 -10.29 -4.45
C ARG A 41 -26.20 -10.15 -2.95
N ILE A 42 -25.53 -11.01 -2.21
CA ILE A 42 -25.30 -10.80 -0.78
C ILE A 42 -24.23 -9.70 -0.69
N SER A 43 -24.67 -8.46 -0.45
CA SER A 43 -23.79 -7.34 -0.14
C SER A 43 -23.27 -7.53 1.29
N THR A 44 -22.00 -7.93 1.46
CA THR A 44 -21.37 -7.98 2.78
C THR A 44 -21.00 -6.55 3.20
N ILE A 45 -21.86 -5.89 3.96
CA ILE A 45 -21.53 -4.62 4.63
C ILE A 45 -20.79 -4.96 5.92
N VAL A 46 -19.48 -4.74 5.94
CA VAL A 46 -18.67 -4.76 7.17
C VAL A 46 -18.76 -3.38 7.80
N LEU A 47 -19.67 -3.21 8.77
CA LEU A 47 -19.72 -2.00 9.58
C LEU A 47 -18.60 -2.08 10.64
N SER A 48 -17.44 -1.49 10.33
CA SER A 48 -16.37 -1.34 11.32
C SER A 48 -16.88 -0.49 12.48
N SER A 49 -16.81 -1.03 13.70
CA SER A 49 -17.17 -0.34 14.93
C SER A 49 -16.20 0.81 15.22
N TYR A 50 -16.42 1.96 14.59
CA TYR A 50 -15.86 3.24 15.01
C TYR A 50 -16.98 4.15 15.47
N ARG A 51 -17.44 3.90 16.71
CA ARG A 51 -18.03 4.89 17.62
C ARG A 51 -18.32 4.19 18.94
N ASN A 52 -17.52 4.50 19.96
CA ASN A 52 -17.94 4.28 21.33
C ASN A 52 -19.21 5.12 21.56
N GLY A 53 -20.31 4.46 21.94
CA GLY A 53 -21.49 5.11 22.51
C GLY A 53 -22.77 5.13 21.67
N LEU A 54 -23.21 4.00 21.11
CA LEU A 54 -24.62 3.84 20.69
C LEU A 54 -25.39 3.03 21.74
N THR A 55 -26.52 3.58 22.19
CA THR A 55 -27.42 2.94 23.14
C THR A 55 -28.18 1.79 22.48
N SER A 56 -28.85 0.94 23.29
CA SER A 56 -29.64 -0.17 22.77
C SER A 56 -30.82 0.27 21.90
N GLU A 57 -31.25 1.52 22.01
CA GLU A 57 -32.33 2.11 21.23
C GLU A 57 -31.84 2.58 19.84
N ASP A 58 -30.64 3.16 19.78
CA ASP A 58 -30.01 3.59 18.52
C ASP A 58 -29.71 2.42 17.57
N LYS A 59 -29.43 1.25 18.14
CA LYS A 59 -29.24 0.01 17.36
C LYS A 59 -30.55 -0.47 16.74
N LYS A 60 -31.67 -0.37 17.46
CA LYS A 60 -32.99 -0.82 16.96
C LYS A 60 -33.46 0.05 15.79
N ALA A 61 -33.29 1.37 15.89
CA ALA A 61 -33.65 2.29 14.80
C ALA A 61 -32.86 2.00 13.51
N LEU A 62 -31.57 1.69 13.64
CA LEU A 62 -30.72 1.31 12.49
C LEU A 62 -31.13 -0.03 11.86
N PHE A 63 -31.54 -1.03 12.64
CA PHE A 63 -32.01 -2.30 12.06
C PHE A 63 -33.35 -2.14 11.32
N GLU A 64 -34.22 -1.24 11.79
CA GLU A 64 -35.51 -0.92 11.16
C GLU A 64 -35.35 -0.13 9.85
N GLU A 65 -34.40 0.83 9.81
CA GLU A 65 -34.08 1.63 8.63
C GLU A 65 -33.57 0.78 7.45
N TYR A 66 -32.87 -0.33 7.74
CA TYR A 66 -32.30 -1.23 6.74
C TYR A 66 -33.11 -2.54 6.54
N GLY A 67 -34.27 -2.67 7.20
CA GLY A 67 -35.17 -3.82 7.02
C GLY A 67 -34.60 -5.17 7.50
N LEU A 68 -33.71 -5.16 8.48
CA LEU A 68 -33.02 -6.35 9.00
C LEU A 68 -33.68 -6.84 10.30
N ASP A 69 -33.96 -8.15 10.40
CA ASP A 69 -34.53 -8.76 11.61
C ASP A 69 -33.44 -8.89 12.70
N PRO A 70 -33.61 -8.24 13.88
CA PRO A 70 -32.66 -8.33 14.99
C PRO A 70 -32.41 -9.75 15.52
N ASN A 71 -33.31 -10.70 15.23
CA ASN A 71 -33.23 -12.07 15.73
C ASN A 71 -32.39 -13.01 14.86
N GLN A 72 -31.83 -12.53 13.74
CA GLN A 72 -31.08 -13.36 12.80
C GLN A 72 -29.61 -13.63 13.21
N PHE A 73 -29.14 -13.05 14.32
CA PHE A 73 -27.77 -13.22 14.82
C PHE A 73 -27.78 -13.87 16.21
N PRO A 74 -27.40 -15.15 16.36
CA PRO A 74 -27.34 -15.80 17.66
C PRO A 74 -26.15 -15.24 18.46
N SER A 75 -26.46 -14.52 19.54
CA SER A 75 -25.50 -14.19 20.60
C SER A 75 -25.21 -15.47 21.41
N GLN A 76 -23.93 -15.88 21.48
CA GLN A 76 -23.54 -16.95 22.39
C GLN A 76 -23.68 -16.48 23.85
N PRO A 77 -24.16 -17.36 24.76
CA PRO A 77 -24.62 -16.95 26.08
C PRO A 77 -23.47 -16.71 27.06
N SER A 78 -23.52 -15.54 27.71
CA SER A 78 -22.87 -15.27 28.98
C SER A 78 -23.56 -16.08 30.08
N SER A 79 -22.81 -16.98 30.72
CA SER A 79 -23.29 -17.80 31.83
C SER A 79 -23.47 -16.95 33.10
N SER A 80 -24.71 -16.79 33.57
CA SER A 80 -24.97 -16.48 34.97
C SER A 80 -26.38 -16.90 35.42
N SER A 81 -26.41 -17.59 36.57
CA SER A 81 -27.54 -17.82 37.52
C SER A 81 -28.30 -19.17 37.40
N PRO A 82 -28.92 -19.72 38.49
CA PRO A 82 -28.79 -19.48 39.93
C PRO A 82 -28.70 -20.76 40.82
N SER A 83 -28.63 -20.50 42.12
CA SER A 83 -28.62 -21.35 43.32
C SER A 83 -29.53 -22.58 43.38
N LEU A 84 -28.97 -23.70 43.86
CA LEU A 84 -29.69 -24.73 44.61
C LEU A 84 -28.90 -25.14 45.86
N LYS A 85 -29.51 -24.87 47.03
CA LYS A 85 -29.05 -25.35 48.34
C LYS A 85 -29.45 -26.81 48.49
N THR A 86 -28.51 -27.72 48.82
CA THR A 86 -28.80 -28.89 49.67
C THR A 86 -27.54 -29.31 50.44
N ARG A 87 -27.76 -29.76 51.68
CA ARG A 87 -26.84 -29.88 52.82
C ARG A 87 -25.97 -31.17 52.82
N ARG A 88 -24.81 -31.01 53.48
CA ARG A 88 -24.06 -31.94 54.36
C ARG A 88 -23.45 -33.23 53.77
N ARG A 89 -22.10 -33.28 53.80
CA ARG A 89 -21.36 -34.28 54.61
C ARG A 89 -19.94 -33.78 54.91
N LYS A 90 -19.51 -33.95 56.17
CA LYS A 90 -18.20 -33.62 56.75
C LYS A 90 -17.44 -34.95 56.89
N GLU A 91 -16.16 -35.02 56.50
CA GLU A 91 -15.03 -35.51 57.32
C GLU A 91 -13.72 -35.63 56.49
N ILE A 92 -12.69 -34.80 56.78
CA ILE A 92 -11.36 -35.06 57.44
C ILE A 92 -10.37 -35.92 56.61
N GLN A 93 -9.26 -35.32 56.10
CA GLN A 93 -7.85 -35.58 56.52
C GLN A 93 -6.77 -35.04 55.54
N ASN A 94 -5.79 -34.37 56.16
CA ASN A 94 -4.35 -34.19 55.84
C ASN A 94 -3.85 -33.09 54.87
N PRO A 95 -2.91 -32.21 55.32
CA PRO A 95 -2.21 -31.24 54.49
C PRO A 95 -0.89 -31.82 53.97
N GLY A 96 -0.64 -31.74 52.66
CA GLY A 96 0.55 -32.32 52.05
C GLY A 96 0.90 -31.76 50.68
N ARG A 97 1.37 -30.51 50.66
CA ARG A 97 2.31 -29.93 49.68
C ARG A 97 2.07 -30.26 48.19
N GLY A 98 0.98 -29.71 47.63
CA GLY A 98 0.82 -29.57 46.19
C GLY A 98 1.57 -28.34 45.67
N LYS A 99 2.51 -28.56 44.73
CA LYS A 99 3.16 -27.52 43.93
C LYS A 99 2.08 -26.66 43.27
N GLN A 100 1.97 -25.39 43.65
CA GLN A 100 1.26 -24.40 42.84
C GLN A 100 2.03 -24.26 41.52
N VAL A 101 1.49 -24.87 40.46
CA VAL A 101 1.67 -24.32 39.12
C VAL A 101 0.88 -23.02 39.18
N ARG A 102 1.59 -21.91 39.26
CA ARG A 102 1.00 -20.60 39.01
C ARG A 102 0.55 -20.65 37.56
N GLU A 103 -0.74 -20.49 37.35
CA GLU A 103 -1.28 -20.14 36.05
C GLU A 103 -0.59 -18.83 35.66
N GLU A 104 0.28 -18.90 34.65
CA GLU A 104 0.89 -17.72 34.07
C GLU A 104 -0.21 -16.95 33.36
N ASP A 105 -0.74 -15.94 34.07
CA ASP A 105 -1.60 -14.91 33.52
C ASP A 105 -1.02 -14.41 32.20
N GLY A 106 -1.88 -14.31 31.19
CA GLY A 106 -1.52 -14.02 29.81
C GLY A 106 -0.51 -12.89 29.67
N GLU A 107 0.63 -13.21 29.08
CA GLU A 107 1.68 -12.26 28.75
C GLU A 107 1.09 -11.17 27.83
N ASP A 108 0.84 -9.98 28.38
CA ASP A 108 0.50 -8.78 27.61
C ASP A 108 1.62 -8.57 26.59
N LYS A 109 1.36 -8.88 25.31
CA LYS A 109 2.30 -8.56 24.24
C LYS A 109 2.62 -7.07 24.33
N PRO A 110 3.91 -6.67 24.41
CA PRO A 110 4.27 -5.29 24.63
C PRO A 110 3.63 -4.39 23.56
N GLN A 111 3.02 -3.28 24.00
CA GLN A 111 2.39 -2.33 23.09
C GLN A 111 3.41 -1.88 22.03
N ARG A 112 3.07 -2.07 20.76
CA ARG A 112 3.91 -1.63 19.64
C ARG A 112 4.02 -0.10 19.67
N THR A 113 5.24 0.41 19.55
CA THR A 113 5.53 1.85 19.57
C THR A 113 6.31 2.25 18.32
N THR A 114 6.46 3.56 18.07
CA THR A 114 7.15 4.08 16.88
C THR A 114 8.34 4.98 17.25
N HIS A 115 9.26 5.18 16.31
CA HIS A 115 10.37 6.12 16.37
C HIS A 115 10.56 6.83 15.01
N ARG A 116 11.38 7.88 14.96
CA ARG A 116 11.65 8.67 13.73
C ARG A 116 13.13 8.69 13.36
N LEU A 117 13.68 7.53 13.02
CA LEU A 117 15.10 7.43 12.62
C LEU A 117 15.31 7.49 11.10
N LEU A 118 14.27 7.24 10.31
CA LEU A 118 14.33 7.28 8.85
C LEU A 118 14.04 8.68 8.32
N GLN A 119 14.57 8.99 7.14
CA GLN A 119 14.25 10.23 6.44
C GLN A 119 14.16 10.05 4.92
N VAL A 120 13.53 11.03 4.27
CA VAL A 120 13.54 11.19 2.81
C VAL A 120 14.85 11.85 2.38
N LEU A 121 15.54 11.29 1.39
CA LEU A 121 16.89 11.67 0.99
C LEU A 121 16.89 12.78 -0.07
N GLY A 122 16.00 12.69 -1.06
CA GLY A 122 15.92 13.55 -2.22
C GLY A 122 14.50 14.03 -2.54
N GLY A 123 14.38 14.93 -3.51
CA GLY A 123 13.09 15.37 -4.03
C GLY A 123 12.30 16.35 -3.16
N LYS A 124 10.99 16.44 -3.41
CA LYS A 124 10.05 17.42 -2.81
C LYS A 124 9.94 17.32 -1.28
N ALA A 125 10.00 16.10 -0.73
CA ALA A 125 9.90 15.83 0.71
C ALA A 125 11.27 15.65 1.39
N LYS A 126 12.37 16.02 0.73
CA LYS A 126 13.75 15.87 1.25
C LYS A 126 13.89 16.33 2.71
N ARG A 127 14.58 15.52 3.51
CA ARG A 127 14.82 15.68 4.97
C ARG A 127 13.60 15.52 5.88
N LYS A 128 12.40 15.23 5.37
CA LYS A 128 11.27 14.86 6.25
C LYS A 128 11.58 13.54 6.98
N LYS A 129 11.33 13.52 8.29
CA LYS A 129 11.53 12.36 9.16
C LYS A 129 10.31 11.44 9.13
N LEU A 130 10.54 10.15 8.89
CA LEU A 130 9.49 9.14 8.78
C LEU A 130 9.39 8.33 10.07
N LEU A 131 8.17 7.99 10.45
CA LEU A 131 7.86 7.02 11.49
C LEU A 131 8.31 5.63 11.06
N SER A 132 8.75 4.84 12.05
CA SER A 132 9.13 3.45 11.90
C SER A 132 8.75 2.68 13.18
N PRO A 133 8.30 1.42 13.08
CA PRO A 133 8.01 0.58 14.24
C PRO A 133 9.26 0.35 15.11
N LYS A 134 9.14 0.51 16.42
CA LYS A 134 10.18 0.13 17.39
C LYS A 134 10.14 -1.38 17.62
N GLY A 135 11.33 -1.98 17.76
CA GLY A 135 11.48 -3.35 18.25
C GLY A 135 10.98 -4.44 17.30
N MET A 136 10.66 -4.12 16.04
CA MET A 136 10.45 -5.13 15.02
C MET A 136 11.81 -5.67 14.56
N ASP A 137 11.93 -6.98 14.42
CA ASP A 137 13.13 -7.67 13.93
C ASP A 137 13.34 -7.48 12.41
N VAL A 138 12.73 -6.43 11.86
CA VAL A 138 12.71 -6.11 10.43
C VAL A 138 13.52 -4.84 10.24
N ARG A 139 14.69 -5.00 9.63
CA ARG A 139 15.59 -3.90 9.35
C ARG A 139 15.06 -3.10 8.15
N PRO A 140 14.85 -1.78 8.26
CA PRO A 140 14.51 -0.98 7.10
C PRO A 140 15.69 -0.91 6.12
N MET A 141 15.39 -0.74 4.82
CA MET A 141 16.41 -0.48 3.80
C MET A 141 17.32 0.69 4.25
N MET A 142 18.62 0.46 4.23
CA MET A 142 19.59 1.48 4.64
C MET A 142 19.54 2.71 3.73
N GLU A 143 19.73 3.91 4.30
CA GLU A 143 19.75 5.16 3.50
C GLU A 143 20.77 5.12 2.34
N VAL A 144 21.94 4.51 2.55
CA VAL A 144 22.97 4.36 1.50
C VAL A 144 22.52 3.41 0.38
N VAL A 145 21.83 2.32 0.73
CA VAL A 145 21.28 1.36 -0.23
C VAL A 145 20.16 2.02 -1.04
N LYS A 146 19.21 2.68 -0.35
CA LYS A 146 18.13 3.44 -0.97
C LYS A 146 18.65 4.54 -1.89
N GLY A 147 19.60 5.34 -1.43
CA GLY A 147 20.25 6.38 -2.24
C GLY A 147 20.86 5.80 -3.51
N SER A 148 21.66 4.73 -3.38
CA SER A 148 22.25 4.08 -4.55
C SER A 148 21.22 3.49 -5.50
N ALA A 149 20.09 2.96 -5.00
CA ALA A 149 19.03 2.43 -5.84
C ALA A 149 18.45 3.52 -6.76
N PHE A 150 18.06 4.66 -6.18
CA PHE A 150 17.51 5.77 -6.95
C PHE A 150 18.55 6.39 -7.90
N ASP A 151 19.82 6.50 -7.49
CA ASP A 151 20.87 7.02 -8.37
C ASP A 151 21.07 6.11 -9.61
N ILE A 152 21.01 4.79 -9.44
CA ILE A 152 21.10 3.83 -10.54
C ILE A 152 19.87 3.94 -11.45
N LEU A 153 18.66 3.99 -10.87
CA LEU A 153 17.41 4.11 -11.64
C LEU A 153 17.37 5.40 -12.46
N GLN A 154 17.74 6.53 -11.87
CA GLN A 154 17.80 7.83 -12.55
C GLN A 154 18.82 7.81 -13.70
N ALA A 155 20.00 7.20 -13.48
CA ALA A 155 20.99 7.03 -14.53
C ALA A 155 20.54 6.07 -15.65
N ALA A 156 19.80 5.01 -15.31
CA ALA A 156 19.29 4.03 -16.27
C ALA A 156 18.12 4.60 -17.10
N GLY A 157 17.21 5.33 -16.46
CA GLY A 157 16.07 5.99 -17.12
C GLY A 157 16.41 7.25 -17.91
N GLY A 158 17.69 7.58 -18.08
CA GLY A 158 18.15 8.70 -18.91
C GLY A 158 17.98 10.11 -18.32
N CYS A 159 17.45 10.24 -17.10
CA CYS A 159 17.29 11.52 -16.41
C CYS A 159 17.97 11.51 -15.03
N PRO A 160 19.18 12.08 -14.89
CA PRO A 160 19.91 12.11 -13.62
C PRO A 160 19.25 12.97 -12.53
N ALA A 161 18.39 13.92 -12.93
CA ALA A 161 17.84 14.94 -12.02
C ALA A 161 16.54 14.51 -11.34
N SER A 162 15.78 13.60 -11.95
CA SER A 162 14.45 13.20 -11.48
C SER A 162 14.13 11.79 -11.97
N LEU A 163 13.33 11.07 -11.20
CA LEU A 163 12.70 9.85 -11.72
C LEU A 163 11.71 10.25 -12.81
N ARG A 164 11.55 9.41 -13.84
CA ARG A 164 10.49 9.59 -14.84
C ARG A 164 9.12 9.51 -14.14
N PRO A 165 8.14 10.35 -14.53
CA PRO A 165 6.75 10.16 -14.10
C PRO A 165 6.29 8.74 -14.45
N GLY A 166 5.52 8.14 -13.57
CA GLY A 166 5.13 6.74 -13.70
C GLY A 166 4.47 6.19 -12.45
N ARG A 167 4.13 4.91 -12.50
CA ARG A 167 3.52 4.13 -11.41
C ARG A 167 4.59 3.30 -10.71
N TRP A 168 4.66 3.39 -9.39
CA TRP A 168 5.55 2.57 -8.58
C TRP A 168 4.75 1.57 -7.75
N LEU A 169 5.21 0.32 -7.67
CA LEU A 169 4.69 -0.69 -6.77
C LEU A 169 5.73 -0.99 -5.68
N ASP A 170 5.42 -0.66 -4.43
CA ASP A 170 6.27 -0.93 -3.28
C ASP A 170 5.79 -2.19 -2.55
N LEU A 171 6.40 -3.33 -2.89
CA LEU A 171 6.11 -4.62 -2.25
C LEU A 171 6.86 -4.72 -0.93
N TYR A 172 6.17 -5.16 0.12
CA TYR A 172 6.67 -5.16 1.50
C TYR A 172 6.99 -3.74 1.97
N SER A 173 6.08 -2.80 1.69
CA SER A 173 6.30 -1.37 1.86
C SER A 173 6.65 -0.93 3.29
N GLY A 174 6.11 -1.61 4.32
CA GLY A 174 6.36 -1.30 5.72
C GLY A 174 6.12 0.17 6.05
N THR A 175 7.20 0.91 6.28
CA THR A 175 7.14 2.35 6.58
C THR A 175 6.79 3.24 5.39
N GLY A 176 6.80 2.68 4.17
CA GLY A 176 6.67 3.40 2.90
C GLY A 176 7.92 4.15 2.48
N SER A 177 9.08 3.90 3.11
CA SER A 177 10.29 4.72 2.91
C SER A 177 10.78 4.75 1.46
N VAL A 178 10.61 3.66 0.71
CA VAL A 178 11.04 3.55 -0.69
C VAL A 178 10.01 4.22 -1.60
N GLY A 179 8.73 3.86 -1.50
CA GLY A 179 7.67 4.51 -2.29
C GLY A 179 7.55 6.03 -2.05
N ILE A 180 7.68 6.50 -0.80
CA ILE A 180 7.71 7.95 -0.49
C ILE A 180 8.90 8.65 -1.16
N GLU A 181 10.06 7.99 -1.18
CA GLU A 181 11.25 8.51 -1.86
C GLU A 181 11.00 8.61 -3.38
N ALA A 182 10.30 7.64 -3.97
CA ALA A 182 9.91 7.66 -5.37
C ALA A 182 8.99 8.84 -5.70
N ILE A 183 7.91 9.05 -4.94
CA ILE A 183 7.00 10.21 -5.11
C ILE A 183 7.77 11.52 -4.95
N SER A 184 8.60 11.59 -3.90
CA SER A 184 9.43 12.76 -3.64
C SER A 184 10.30 13.12 -4.86
N ARG A 185 10.84 12.11 -5.55
CA ARG A 185 11.71 12.23 -6.73
C ARG A 185 10.97 12.29 -8.07
N GLY A 186 9.64 12.40 -8.08
CA GLY A 186 8.87 12.69 -9.29
C GLY A 186 7.97 11.55 -9.80
N CYS A 187 7.85 10.44 -9.07
CA CYS A 187 6.85 9.40 -9.38
C CYS A 187 5.43 9.98 -9.29
N SER A 188 4.53 9.55 -10.17
CA SER A 188 3.18 10.11 -10.28
C SER A 188 2.21 9.48 -9.29
N GLU A 189 2.33 8.17 -9.11
CA GLU A 189 1.47 7.36 -8.25
C GLU A 189 2.29 6.23 -7.64
N VAL A 190 1.98 5.84 -6.39
CA VAL A 190 2.59 4.66 -5.76
C VAL A 190 1.54 3.78 -5.11
N HIS A 191 1.62 2.49 -5.42
CA HIS A 191 0.90 1.42 -4.77
C HIS A 191 1.78 0.82 -3.67
N PHE A 192 1.31 0.86 -2.43
CA PHE A 192 1.99 0.29 -1.27
C PHE A 192 1.30 -1.01 -0.87
N VAL A 193 2.04 -2.12 -0.81
CA VAL A 193 1.53 -3.41 -0.34
C VAL A 193 2.14 -3.70 1.03
N GLU A 194 1.29 -3.82 2.05
CA GLU A 194 1.69 -4.11 3.43
C GLU A 194 0.65 -5.03 4.07
N MET A 195 1.08 -6.06 4.80
CA MET A 195 0.15 -7.02 5.39
C MET A 195 -0.33 -6.60 6.77
N ASP A 196 0.48 -5.87 7.54
CA ASP A 196 0.21 -5.57 8.95
C ASP A 196 -0.66 -4.30 9.08
N PRO A 197 -1.95 -4.41 9.48
CA PRO A 197 -2.85 -3.26 9.57
C PRO A 197 -2.39 -2.21 10.59
N TRP A 198 -1.62 -2.62 11.61
CA TRP A 198 -1.05 -1.68 12.57
C TRP A 198 0.06 -0.85 11.92
N VAL A 199 0.91 -1.46 11.10
CA VAL A 199 1.93 -0.72 10.35
C VAL A 199 1.27 0.24 9.36
N VAL A 200 0.22 -0.21 8.67
CA VAL A 200 -0.56 0.65 7.76
C VAL A 200 -1.11 1.88 8.48
N SER A 201 -1.90 1.67 9.53
CA SER A 201 -2.63 2.75 10.22
C SER A 201 -1.75 3.63 11.11
N ASN A 202 -0.73 3.08 11.78
CA ASN A 202 0.09 3.82 12.74
C ASN A 202 1.43 4.32 12.17
N VAL A 203 1.82 3.90 10.97
CA VAL A 203 3.12 4.27 10.39
C VAL A 203 3.00 4.75 8.95
N LEU A 204 2.55 3.89 8.03
CA LEU A 204 2.53 4.18 6.59
C LEU A 204 1.62 5.37 6.27
N GLN A 205 0.35 5.30 6.68
CA GLN A 205 -0.61 6.37 6.41
C GLN A 205 -0.20 7.71 7.06
N PRO A 206 0.21 7.77 8.35
CA PRO A 206 0.75 8.99 8.95
C PRO A 206 2.01 9.53 8.24
N ASN A 207 2.87 8.66 7.69
CA ASN A 207 4.02 9.08 6.89
C ASN A 207 3.58 9.73 5.57
N LEU A 208 2.58 9.16 4.90
CA LEU A 208 2.02 9.72 3.66
C LEU A 208 1.34 11.08 3.91
N GLU A 209 0.58 11.20 4.99
CA GLU A 209 -0.03 12.47 5.42
C GLU A 209 1.03 13.53 5.72
N CYS A 210 2.04 13.20 6.54
CA CYS A 210 3.08 14.17 6.90
C CYS A 210 3.95 14.60 5.71
N THR A 211 4.08 13.73 4.70
CA THR A 211 4.83 14.03 3.48
C THR A 211 3.99 14.79 2.46
N GLY A 212 2.66 14.71 2.54
CA GLY A 212 1.70 15.35 1.65
C GLY A 212 1.44 14.53 0.39
N PHE A 213 1.56 13.21 0.49
CA PHE A 213 1.52 12.28 -0.64
C PHE A 213 0.35 11.30 -0.60
N LEU A 214 -0.59 11.48 0.33
CA LEU A 214 -1.74 10.59 0.48
C LEU A 214 -2.58 10.51 -0.81
N ASP A 215 -2.79 11.65 -1.49
CA ASP A 215 -3.63 11.74 -2.70
C ASP A 215 -3.06 11.01 -3.93
N VAL A 216 -1.76 10.70 -3.91
CA VAL A 216 -1.05 10.00 -5.00
C VAL A 216 -0.61 8.59 -4.56
N SER A 217 -1.23 8.07 -3.50
CA SER A 217 -0.87 6.79 -2.90
C SER A 217 -2.08 5.87 -2.80
N VAL A 218 -1.89 4.60 -3.19
CA VAL A 218 -2.89 3.53 -3.01
C VAL A 218 -2.32 2.51 -2.04
N ILE A 219 -3.03 2.22 -0.95
CA ILE A 219 -2.57 1.27 0.08
C ILE A 219 -3.37 -0.03 -0.03
N HIS A 220 -2.66 -1.14 -0.22
CA HIS A 220 -3.19 -2.50 -0.26
C HIS A 220 -2.81 -3.21 1.04
N THR A 221 -3.78 -3.36 1.95
CA THR A 221 -3.56 -4.04 3.24
C THR A 221 -3.72 -5.56 3.08
N VAL A 222 -2.76 -6.19 2.41
CA VAL A 222 -2.77 -7.62 2.05
C VAL A 222 -1.35 -8.18 2.05
N ARG A 223 -1.23 -9.50 2.09
CA ARG A 223 0.05 -10.17 1.85
C ARG A 223 0.48 -10.00 0.40
N VAL A 224 1.78 -9.86 0.16
CA VAL A 224 2.33 -9.68 -1.18
C VAL A 224 2.01 -10.89 -2.07
N GLU A 225 2.09 -12.10 -1.53
CA GLU A 225 1.79 -13.31 -2.33
C GLU A 225 0.35 -13.28 -2.85
N SER A 226 -0.61 -12.93 -1.99
CA SER A 226 -2.03 -12.78 -2.37
C SER A 226 -2.28 -11.59 -3.30
N PHE A 227 -1.52 -10.50 -3.15
CA PHE A 227 -1.57 -9.37 -4.08
C PHE A 227 -1.14 -9.79 -5.49
N LEU A 228 -0.05 -10.57 -5.60
CA LEU A 228 0.47 -11.07 -6.87
C LEU A 228 -0.49 -12.05 -7.55
N GLU A 229 -1.18 -12.90 -6.77
CA GLU A 229 -2.21 -13.83 -7.28
C GLU A 229 -3.42 -13.09 -7.89
N CYS A 230 -3.76 -11.92 -7.36
CA CYS A 230 -4.84 -11.08 -7.87
C CYS A 230 -4.35 -9.89 -8.70
N ALA A 231 -3.09 -9.90 -9.15
CA ALA A 231 -2.45 -8.79 -9.85
C ALA A 231 -3.26 -8.24 -11.03
N GLU A 232 -3.92 -9.12 -11.79
CA GLU A 232 -4.79 -8.74 -12.92
C GLU A 232 -5.89 -7.75 -12.53
N GLN A 233 -6.41 -7.85 -11.31
CA GLN A 233 -7.46 -6.96 -10.80
C GLN A 233 -6.95 -5.55 -10.51
N PHE A 234 -5.67 -5.41 -10.16
CA PHE A 234 -5.04 -4.14 -9.78
C PHE A 234 -4.37 -3.42 -10.95
N VAL A 235 -3.97 -4.18 -11.97
CA VAL A 235 -3.44 -3.62 -13.22
C VAL A 235 -4.59 -3.09 -14.08
N GLY A 236 -5.75 -3.77 -14.10
CA GLY A 236 -6.97 -3.24 -14.73
C GLY A 236 -6.79 -2.92 -16.22
N GLN A 237 -7.22 -1.72 -16.65
CA GLN A 237 -6.98 -1.17 -18.01
C GLN A 237 -5.62 -0.48 -18.15
N ASP A 238 -4.96 -0.18 -17.03
CA ASP A 238 -3.66 0.48 -17.04
C ASP A 238 -2.56 -0.53 -17.38
N SER A 239 -1.46 -0.06 -17.95
CA SER A 239 -0.28 -0.88 -18.24
C SER A 239 0.39 -1.39 -16.94
N ALA A 240 1.32 -2.33 -17.10
CA ALA A 240 2.30 -2.73 -16.08
C ALA A 240 2.91 -1.54 -15.32
N PHE A 241 3.45 -1.79 -14.12
CA PHE A 241 4.12 -0.76 -13.33
C PHE A 241 5.45 -0.36 -13.95
N ASP A 242 5.78 0.91 -13.87
CA ASP A 242 7.06 1.44 -14.35
C ASP A 242 8.22 1.04 -13.45
N PHE A 243 7.95 0.96 -12.15
CA PHE A 243 8.92 0.65 -11.12
C PHE A 243 8.31 -0.29 -10.08
N ILE A 244 9.09 -1.27 -9.63
CA ILE A 244 8.72 -2.19 -8.57
C ILE A 244 9.86 -2.25 -7.56
N SER A 245 9.59 -2.00 -6.28
CA SER A 245 10.52 -2.31 -5.20
C SER A 245 10.11 -3.58 -4.47
N VAL A 246 11.10 -4.40 -4.16
CA VAL A 246 10.95 -5.69 -3.48
C VAL A 246 11.92 -5.69 -2.31
N THR A 247 11.41 -5.36 -1.12
CA THR A 247 12.21 -5.26 0.12
C THR A 247 11.69 -6.19 1.21
N PRO A 248 11.66 -7.52 0.97
CA PRO A 248 11.10 -8.46 1.92
C PRO A 248 11.96 -8.56 3.18
N PRO A 249 11.35 -8.94 4.32
CA PRO A 249 12.08 -9.36 5.50
C PRO A 249 12.94 -10.59 5.19
N TYR A 250 14.27 -10.45 5.21
CA TYR A 250 15.23 -11.45 4.71
C TYR A 250 15.02 -12.90 5.19
N THR A 251 14.46 -13.10 6.38
CA THR A 251 14.32 -14.42 7.01
C THR A 251 12.99 -15.10 6.73
N GLN A 252 12.04 -14.43 6.07
CA GLN A 252 10.65 -14.89 6.00
C GLN A 252 10.18 -15.15 4.56
N VAL A 253 11.07 -15.00 3.57
CA VAL A 253 10.69 -15.08 2.15
C VAL A 253 11.67 -15.94 1.36
N ASP A 254 11.13 -16.80 0.50
CA ASP A 254 11.87 -17.49 -0.54
C ASP A 254 11.94 -16.60 -1.78
N TYR A 255 13.13 -16.05 -2.07
CA TYR A 255 13.36 -15.16 -3.20
C TYR A 255 13.16 -15.86 -4.55
N GLY A 256 13.41 -17.17 -4.65
CA GLY A 256 13.21 -17.91 -5.89
C GLY A 256 11.72 -17.96 -6.27
N ILE A 257 10.88 -18.29 -5.30
CA ILE A 257 9.42 -18.32 -5.49
C ILE A 257 8.88 -16.91 -5.75
N LEU A 258 9.28 -15.92 -4.96
CA LEU A 258 8.81 -14.54 -5.11
C LEU A 258 9.17 -13.96 -6.47
N MET A 259 10.42 -14.12 -6.90
CA MET A 259 10.87 -13.60 -8.20
C MET A 259 10.23 -14.35 -9.37
N ASP A 260 9.96 -15.65 -9.23
CA ASP A 260 9.21 -16.42 -10.22
C ASP A 260 7.77 -15.91 -10.35
N GLN A 261 7.08 -15.65 -9.23
CA GLN A 261 5.74 -15.05 -9.25
C GLN A 261 5.72 -13.66 -9.90
N ILE A 262 6.67 -12.79 -9.54
CA ILE A 262 6.81 -11.46 -10.14
C ILE A 262 7.07 -11.57 -11.65
N SER A 263 7.95 -12.48 -12.07
CA SER A 263 8.31 -12.66 -13.49
C SER A 263 7.15 -13.06 -14.39
N LYS A 264 6.15 -13.74 -13.83
CA LYS A 264 4.95 -14.23 -14.54
C LYS A 264 3.75 -13.30 -14.38
N SER A 265 3.87 -12.26 -13.55
CA SER A 265 2.76 -11.38 -13.21
C SER A 265 2.59 -10.27 -14.26
N PRO A 266 1.34 -9.87 -14.58
CA PRO A 266 1.07 -8.77 -15.52
C PRO A 266 1.53 -7.40 -15.00
N ILE A 267 1.99 -7.29 -13.74
CA ILE A 267 2.57 -6.07 -13.19
C ILE A 267 3.92 -5.71 -13.83
N VAL A 268 4.58 -6.66 -14.51
CA VAL A 268 5.88 -6.49 -15.16
C VAL A 268 5.69 -6.37 -16.67
N GLY A 269 6.19 -5.26 -17.24
CA GLY A 269 6.23 -5.00 -18.67
C GLY A 269 7.66 -4.84 -19.17
N GLU A 270 7.81 -4.65 -20.49
CA GLU A 270 9.12 -4.56 -21.16
C GLU A 270 9.96 -3.36 -20.72
N ASP A 271 9.32 -2.28 -20.25
CA ASP A 271 9.96 -1.05 -19.79
C ASP A 271 9.97 -0.88 -18.25
N THR A 272 9.61 -1.94 -17.52
CA THR A 272 9.59 -1.96 -16.05
C THR A 272 11.00 -2.05 -15.47
N PHE A 273 11.25 -1.35 -14.36
CA PHE A 273 12.43 -1.53 -13.53
C PHE A 273 12.07 -2.19 -12.20
N ILE A 274 12.80 -3.21 -11.80
CA ILE A 274 12.60 -3.90 -10.52
C ILE A 274 13.83 -3.72 -9.65
N VAL A 275 13.65 -3.18 -8.45
CA VAL A 275 14.69 -3.05 -7.42
C VAL A 275 14.46 -4.11 -6.36
N VAL A 276 15.44 -4.98 -6.16
CA VAL A 276 15.35 -6.08 -5.19
C VAL A 276 16.46 -5.97 -4.16
N GLU A 277 16.08 -5.92 -2.89
CA GLU A 277 17.00 -6.02 -1.76
C GLU A 277 17.02 -7.46 -1.22
N TYR A 278 18.21 -8.07 -1.18
CA TYR A 278 18.36 -9.47 -0.79
C TYR A 278 19.65 -9.74 0.00
N PRO A 279 19.72 -10.80 0.83
CA PRO A 279 20.90 -11.07 1.64
C PRO A 279 22.05 -11.70 0.84
N LEU A 280 23.29 -11.53 1.33
CA LEU A 280 24.54 -12.00 0.67
C LEU A 280 24.56 -13.49 0.28
N ARG A 281 23.80 -14.34 0.96
CA ARG A 281 23.81 -15.80 0.77
C ARG A 281 22.67 -16.31 -0.13
N THR A 282 22.07 -15.42 -0.91
CA THR A 282 21.00 -15.75 -1.85
C THR A 282 21.51 -15.54 -3.26
N ASP A 283 21.37 -16.56 -4.09
CA ASP A 283 21.67 -16.48 -5.51
C ASP A 283 20.46 -15.92 -6.25
N MET A 284 20.68 -14.84 -7.01
CA MET A 284 19.65 -14.17 -7.79
C MET A 284 19.86 -14.38 -9.28
N LEU A 285 18.79 -14.74 -9.98
CA LEU A 285 18.79 -14.99 -11.41
C LEU A 285 19.28 -13.76 -12.20
N ASP A 286 19.81 -13.98 -13.39
CA ASP A 286 20.28 -12.90 -14.27
C ASP A 286 19.14 -12.22 -15.05
N SER A 287 17.92 -12.75 -14.96
CA SER A 287 16.71 -12.19 -15.56
C SER A 287 15.49 -12.36 -14.65
N CYS A 288 14.47 -11.55 -14.91
CA CYS A 288 13.16 -11.64 -14.30
C CYS A 288 12.11 -11.32 -15.36
N GLY A 289 11.42 -12.34 -15.88
CA GLY A 289 10.46 -12.18 -16.96
C GLY A 289 11.16 -11.72 -18.25
N CYS A 290 10.66 -10.64 -18.86
CA CYS A 290 11.28 -9.99 -20.01
C CYS A 290 12.46 -9.07 -19.64
N LEU A 291 12.78 -8.91 -18.35
CA LEU A 291 13.82 -8.00 -17.87
C LEU A 291 15.15 -8.71 -17.63
N VAL A 292 16.24 -7.97 -17.78
CA VAL A 292 17.61 -8.44 -17.50
C VAL A 292 18.18 -7.74 -16.28
N LYS A 293 19.08 -8.40 -15.55
CA LYS A 293 19.79 -7.81 -14.42
C LYS A 293 20.80 -6.77 -14.95
N ILE A 294 20.52 -5.50 -14.71
CA ILE A 294 21.35 -4.38 -15.17
C ILE A 294 22.38 -3.93 -14.12
N ASN A 295 22.12 -4.20 -12.84
CA ASN A 295 23.03 -3.91 -11.76
C ASN A 295 22.86 -4.92 -10.63
N ASP A 296 23.95 -5.21 -9.94
CA ASP A 296 23.98 -6.06 -8.76
C ASP A 296 25.13 -5.60 -7.87
N ARG A 297 24.80 -4.94 -6.76
CA ARG A 297 25.79 -4.26 -5.91
C ARG A 297 25.66 -4.70 -4.46
N ARG A 298 26.81 -5.02 -3.87
CA ARG A 298 26.93 -5.40 -2.46
C ARG A 298 27.06 -4.18 -1.54
N PHE A 299 26.30 -4.21 -0.46
CA PHE A 299 26.33 -3.30 0.67
C PHE A 299 26.45 -4.08 1.98
N GLY A 300 27.69 -4.40 2.37
CA GLY A 300 27.95 -5.19 3.58
C GLY A 300 27.39 -6.61 3.48
N ARG A 301 26.26 -6.87 4.17
CA ARG A 301 25.56 -8.16 4.21
C ARG A 301 24.34 -8.23 3.26
N THR A 302 24.06 -7.13 2.58
CA THR A 302 22.92 -6.95 1.68
C THR A 302 23.43 -6.78 0.25
N HIS A 303 22.67 -7.27 -0.71
CA HIS A 303 22.80 -6.92 -2.11
C HIS A 303 21.58 -6.14 -2.59
N LEU A 304 21.82 -5.31 -3.59
CA LEU A 304 20.81 -4.57 -4.32
C LEU A 304 20.94 -4.96 -5.79
N ALA A 305 20.00 -5.76 -6.27
CA ALA A 305 19.86 -6.04 -7.70
C ALA A 305 18.86 -5.06 -8.31
N ILE A 306 19.13 -4.65 -9.54
CA ILE A 306 18.18 -3.91 -10.36
C ILE A 306 18.03 -4.67 -11.67
N TYR A 307 16.79 -5.04 -11.97
CA TYR A 307 16.37 -5.58 -13.25
C TYR A 307 15.72 -4.47 -14.05
N GLY A 308 15.92 -4.50 -15.37
CA GLY A 308 15.32 -3.52 -16.26
C GLY A 308 15.37 -3.99 -17.70
N PRO A 309 14.93 -3.13 -18.63
CA PRO A 309 14.90 -3.44 -20.04
C PRO A 309 16.31 -3.69 -20.58
N GLU A 310 16.44 -4.48 -21.64
CA GLU A 310 17.75 -4.81 -22.22
C GLU A 310 18.51 -3.54 -22.67
N TRP A 311 17.78 -2.54 -23.18
CA TRP A 311 18.37 -1.26 -23.59
C TRP A 311 19.02 -0.48 -22.43
N ALA A 312 18.60 -0.73 -21.19
CA ALA A 312 19.14 -0.09 -19.99
C ALA A 312 20.41 -0.78 -19.47
N GLN A 313 20.77 -1.95 -20.01
CA GLN A 313 21.97 -2.66 -19.60
C GLN A 313 23.22 -1.91 -20.09
N LYS A 314 24.03 -1.41 -19.14
CA LYS A 314 25.34 -0.83 -19.49
C LYS A 314 26.24 -1.94 -20.02
N LYS A 315 26.73 -1.79 -21.25
CA LYS A 315 27.80 -2.66 -21.79
C LYS A 315 28.98 -2.62 -20.82
N ARG A 316 29.25 -3.74 -20.12
CA ARG A 316 30.45 -3.87 -19.29
C ARG A 316 31.64 -3.68 -20.23
N LYS A 317 32.41 -2.61 -20.04
CA LYS A 317 33.74 -2.50 -20.68
C LYS A 317 34.55 -3.68 -20.15
N LYS A 318 34.85 -4.63 -21.05
CA LYS A 318 35.85 -5.68 -20.83
C LYS A 318 37.21 -5.05 -20.62
#